data_AF-A0A0F9G107-F1
#
_entry.id   AF-A0A0F9G107-F1
#
_cell.length_a   1.000
_cell.length_b   1.000
_cell.length_c   1.000
_cell.angle_alpha   90.00
_cell.angle_beta   90.00
_cell.angle_gamma   90.00
#
_symmetry.space_group_name_H-M   'P 1'
#
loop_
_entity.id
_entity.type
_entity.pdbx_description
1 polymer ?
#
loop_
_entity_poly.entity_id
_entity_poly.type
_entity_poly.pdbx_seq_one_letter_code
_entity_poly.pdbx_strand_id
1 'polypeptide(L)' 'MSSKCRGCHQEIKWAEMPTGKKMPLDYKPLIMVQVTEGIGEMIKVYMPHWATCPKAKDFKKKK' A
#
# COMPACT_ATOMS: atom_id res chain seq x y z
N MET A 1 -5.48 1.36 13.07
CA MET A 1 -6.80 1.65 12.49
C MET A 1 -6.86 1.03 11.09
N SER A 2 -7.52 -0.11 10.92
CA SER A 2 -7.88 -0.66 9.61
C SER A 2 -9.14 0.03 9.10
N SER A 3 -9.28 0.17 7.79
CA SER A 3 -10.50 0.67 7.15
C SER A 3 -10.84 -0.23 5.97
N LYS A 4 -12.07 -0.19 5.46
CA LYS A 4 -12.43 -0.92 4.25
C LYS A 4 -12.32 -0.02 3.02
N CYS A 5 -11.77 -0.55 1.93
CA CYS A 5 -11.75 0.13 0.65
C CYS A 5 -13.19 0.30 0.12
N ARG A 6 -13.56 1.49 -0.33
CA ARG A 6 -14.91 1.76 -0.85
C ARG A 6 -15.20 1.10 -2.20
N GLY A 7 -14.16 0.67 -2.92
CA GLY A 7 -14.31 0.04 -4.24
C GLY A 7 -14.43 -1.47 -4.15
N CYS A 8 -13.43 -2.11 -3.54
CA CYS A 8 -13.33 -3.57 -3.45
C CYS A 8 -13.70 -4.15 -2.07
N HIS A 9 -14.01 -3.31 -1.07
CA HIS A 9 -14.38 -3.70 0.30
C HIS A 9 -13.31 -4.47 1.11
N GLN A 10 -12.10 -4.63 0.57
CA GLN A 10 -10.99 -5.22 1.30
C GLN A 10 -10.48 -4.31 2.41
N GLU A 11 -9.88 -4.91 3.42
CA GLU A 11 -9.21 -4.18 4.50
C GLU A 11 -7.94 -3.49 4.01
N ILE A 12 -7.79 -2.23 4.40
CA ILE A 12 -6.65 -1.38 4.10
C ILE A 12 -6.07 -0.81 5.39
N LYS A 13 -4.75 -0.60 5.36
CA LYS A 13 -3.99 0.09 6.40
C LYS A 13 -3.63 1.48 5.88
N TRP A 14 -3.88 2.52 6.67
CA TRP A 14 -3.43 3.86 6.33
C TRP A 14 -2.04 4.11 6.89
N ALA A 15 -1.13 4.60 6.04
CA ALA A 15 0.18 5.10 6.44
C ALA A 15 0.25 6.60 6.17
N GLU A 16 0.93 7.33 7.04
CA GLU A 16 1.28 8.73 6.82
C GLU A 16 2.65 8.78 6.14
N MET A 17 2.71 9.41 4.97
CA MET A 17 3.95 9.61 4.24
C MET A 17 4.72 10.80 4.83
N PRO A 18 6.06 10.88 4.65
CA PRO A 18 6.85 12.05 5.06
C PRO A 18 6.35 13.38 4.45
N THR A 19 5.60 13.33 3.37
CA THR A 19 4.95 14.48 2.73
C THR A 19 3.65 14.91 3.43
N GLY A 20 3.28 14.30 4.55
CA GLY A 20 2.02 14.53 5.30
C GLY A 20 0.78 13.92 4.65
N LYS A 21 0.90 13.30 3.46
CA LYS A 21 -0.21 12.65 2.77
C LYS A 21 -0.46 11.25 3.34
N LYS A 22 -1.73 10.90 3.50
CA LYS A 22 -2.13 9.54 3.86
C LYS A 22 -2.17 8.64 2.63
N MET A 23 -1.53 7.47 2.71
CA MET A 23 -1.50 6.45 1.67
C MET A 23 -2.28 5.22 2.14
N PRO A 24 -3.26 4.72 1.36
CA PRO A 24 -3.87 3.44 1.63
C PRO A 24 -2.94 2.31 1.17
N LEU A 25 -2.66 1.37 2.07
CA LEU A 25 -1.84 0.19 1.86
C LEU A 25 -2.72 -1.05 2.04
N ASP A 26 -2.33 -2.16 1.42
CA ASP A 26 -2.94 -3.46 1.68
C ASP A 26 -2.74 -3.85 3.16
N TYR A 27 -3.73 -4.54 3.74
CA TYR A 27 -3.68 -4.90 5.16
C TYR A 27 -2.56 -5.91 5.45
N LYS A 28 -2.34 -6.87 4.54
CA LYS A 28 -1.34 -7.92 4.68
C LYS A 28 0.03 -7.42 4.20
N PRO A 29 1.07 -7.45 5.05
CA PRO A 29 2.43 -7.16 4.61
C PRO A 29 2.97 -8.29 3.75
N LEU A 30 3.87 -7.94 2.85
CA LEU A 30 4.70 -8.85 2.08
C LEU A 30 6.09 -8.89 2.72
N ILE A 31 6.73 -10.07 2.70
CA ILE A 31 8.13 -10.20 3.06
C ILE A 31 8.91 -10.10 1.76
N MET A 32 9.77 -9.09 1.64
CA MET A 32 10.62 -8.87 0.48
C MET A 32 12.07 -8.76 0.93
N VAL A 33 13.00 -9.05 0.03
CA VAL A 33 14.44 -8.88 0.29
C VAL A 33 14.86 -7.53 -0.25
N GLN A 34 15.30 -6.63 0.63
CA GLN A 34 16.00 -5.42 0.25
C GLN A 34 17.46 -5.77 0.00
N VAL A 35 17.95 -5.46 -1.20
CA VAL A 35 19.35 -5.70 -1.56
C VAL A 35 20.10 -4.38 -1.52
N THR A 36 21.05 -4.27 -0.60
CA THR A 36 21.93 -3.10 -0.46
C THR A 36 23.37 -3.59 -0.55
N GLU A 37 24.14 -3.09 -1.52
CA GLU A 37 25.55 -3.47 -1.72
C GLU A 37 25.79 -5.00 -1.82
N GLY A 38 24.82 -5.73 -2.36
CA GLY A 38 24.89 -7.19 -2.50
C GLY A 38 24.51 -7.98 -1.24
N ILE A 39 24.19 -7.31 -0.13
CA ILE A 39 23.67 -7.92 1.09
C ILE A 39 22.14 -7.89 1.05
N GLY A 40 21.51 -9.05 1.21
CA GLY A 40 20.05 -9.20 1.21
C GLY A 40 19.47 -9.21 2.62
N GLU A 41 18.62 -8.23 2.94
CA GLU A 41 17.90 -8.15 4.21
C GLU A 41 16.40 -8.41 4.02
N MET A 42 15.81 -9.31 4.80
CA MET A 42 14.37 -9.56 4.76
C MET A 42 13.61 -8.44 5.50
N ILE A 43 12.78 -7.71 4.77
CA ILE A 43 11.98 -6.62 5.31
C ILE A 43 10.48 -6.88 5.10
N LYS A 44 9.67 -6.40 6.05
CA LYS A 44 8.20 -6.40 5.91
C LYS A 44 7.78 -5.11 5.22
N VAL A 45 7.33 -5.24 3.98
CA VAL A 45 6.82 -4.12 3.19
C VAL A 45 5.33 -4.22 3.00
N TYR A 46 4.71 -3.10 2.67
CA TYR A 46 3.29 -3.02 2.40
C TYR A 46 3.09 -2.50 0.98
N MET A 47 2.16 -3.13 0.25
CA MET A 47 1.82 -2.72 -1.12
C MET A 47 0.82 -1.56 -1.07
N PRO A 48 0.98 -0.51 -1.90
CA PRO A 48 -0.05 0.52 -2.03
C PRO A 48 -1.35 -0.07 -2.60
N HIS A 49 -2.46 0.14 -1.90
CA HIS A 49 -3.73 -0.49 -2.25
C HIS A 49 -4.27 -0.03 -3.61
N TRP A 50 -3.94 1.19 -4.05
CA TRP A 50 -4.32 1.66 -5.38
C TRP A 50 -3.66 0.87 -6.52
N ALA A 51 -2.58 0.14 -6.25
CA ALA A 51 -1.92 -0.72 -7.24
C ALA A 51 -2.60 -2.10 -7.36
N THR A 52 -3.21 -2.59 -6.29
CA THR A 52 -3.83 -3.92 -6.21
C THR A 52 -5.35 -3.89 -6.32
N CYS A 53 -5.98 -2.74 -6.04
CA CYS A 53 -7.43 -2.61 -6.09
C CYS A 53 -7.95 -2.63 -7.54
N PRO A 54 -8.88 -3.54 -7.90
CA PRO A 54 -9.43 -3.61 -9.26
C PRO A 54 -10.23 -2.36 -9.66
N LYS A 55 -10.77 -1.63 -8.67
CA LYS A 55 -11.53 -0.38 -8.86
C LYS A 55 -10.67 0.88 -8.64
N ALA A 56 -9.35 0.76 -8.55
CA ALA A 56 -8.46 1.91 -8.31
C ALA A 56 -8.67 3.05 -9.31
N LYS A 57 -8.96 2.72 -10.57
CA LYS A 57 -9.19 3.68 -11.66
C LYS A 57 -10.38 4.59 -11.40
N ASP A 58 -11.40 4.12 -10.67
CA ASP A 58 -12.61 4.88 -10.36
C ASP A 58 -12.34 6.02 -9.35
N PHE A 59 -11.27 5.89 -8.55
CA PHE A 59 -10.87 6.88 -7.54
C PHE A 59 -9.84 7.88 -8.02
N LYS A 60 -9.27 7.66 -9.22
CA LYS A 60 -8.31 8.60 -9.80
C LYS A 60 -9.07 9.81 -10.33
N LYS A 61 -8.84 10.99 -9.76
CA LYS A 61 -9.38 12.25 -10.32
C LYS A 61 -8.93 12.39 -11.78
N LYS A 62 -9.87 12.69 -12.68
CA LYS A 62 -9.54 13.17 -14.03
C LYS A 62 -8.75 14.47 -13.88
N LYS A 63 -7.60 14.53 -14.56
CA LYS A 63 -6.69 15.67 -14.54
C LYS A 63 -7.12 16.69 -15.58
#